data_AF-A0A223KTQ6-F1
#
_entry.id   AF-A0A223KTQ6-F1
#
_cell.length_a   1.000
_cell.length_b   1.000
_cell.length_c   1.000
_cell.angle_alpha   90.00
_cell.angle_beta   90.00
_cell.angle_gamma   90.00
#
_symmetry.space_group_name_H-M   'P 1'
#
loop_
_entity.id
_entity.type
_entity.pdbx_description
1 polymer ?
#
loop_
_entity_poly.entity_id
_entity_poly.type
_entity_poly.pdbx_seq_one_letter_code
_entity_poly.pdbx_strand_id
1 'polypeptide(L)'
;MKGQWYLLAGIIFAIIIAIFAVLNVSPVEVNFLFGTAHWPLVLVILFSTLMGGVIAGSLAIYQIVVLKKQLKKVQAVNGENKLSENNLEPHE
;
A
#
# COMPACT_ATOMS: atom_id res chain seq x y z
N MET A 1 -2.85 -10.78 26.04
CA MET A 1 -3.93 -11.56 25.38
C MET A 1 -4.57 -10.86 24.16
N LYS A 2 -4.26 -9.59 23.83
CA LYS A 2 -4.94 -8.83 22.76
C LYS A 2 -4.68 -9.35 21.33
N GLY A 3 -3.48 -9.85 21.05
CA GLY A 3 -3.10 -10.37 19.72
C GLY A 3 -3.82 -11.66 19.33
N GLN A 4 -4.13 -12.54 20.29
CA GLN A 4 -4.86 -13.78 20.04
C GLN A 4 -6.31 -13.53 19.56
N TRP A 5 -6.93 -12.43 20.03
CA TRP A 5 -8.27 -12.08 19.59
C TRP A 5 -8.31 -11.62 18.13
N TYR A 6 -7.28 -10.89 17.68
CA TYR A 6 -7.12 -10.53 16.26
C TYR A 6 -6.85 -11.75 15.39
N LEU A 7 -6.04 -12.69 15.87
CA LEU A 7 -5.78 -13.94 15.14
C LEU A 7 -7.08 -14.77 15.00
N LEU A 8 -7.85 -14.91 16.08
CA LEU A 8 -9.14 -15.61 16.04
C LEU A 8 -10.13 -14.90 15.10
N ALA A 9 -10.26 -13.58 15.20
CA ALA A 9 -11.12 -12.80 14.31
C ALA A 9 -10.69 -12.94 12.84
N GLY A 10 -9.39 -12.95 12.57
CA GLY A 10 -8.84 -13.16 11.23
C GLY A 10 -9.18 -14.54 10.66
N ILE A 11 -9.10 -15.59 11.48
CA ILE A 11 -9.50 -16.95 11.07
C ILE A 11 -11.00 -17.00 10.75
N ILE A 12 -11.84 -16.45 11.63
CA ILE A 12 -13.30 -16.39 11.40
C ILE A 12 -13.60 -15.63 10.09
N PHE A 13 -12.93 -14.50 9.87
CA PHE A 13 -13.08 -13.72 8.65
C PHE A 13 -12.62 -14.48 7.40
N ALA A 14 -11.50 -15.20 7.48
CA ALA A 14 -11.03 -16.04 6.38
C ALA A 14 -12.02 -17.16 6.03
N ILE A 15 -12.66 -17.76 7.04
CA ILE A 15 -13.73 -18.76 6.84
C ILE A 15 -14.92 -18.14 6.11
N ILE A 16 -15.34 -16.93 6.50
CA ILE A 16 -16.45 -16.21 5.83
C ILE A 16 -16.10 -15.94 4.36
N ILE A 17 -14.88 -15.48 4.06
CA ILE A 17 -14.41 -15.27 2.68
C ILE A 17 -14.40 -16.59 1.90
N ALA A 18 -13.92 -17.68 2.51
CA ALA A 18 -13.87 -18.98 1.86
C ALA A 18 -15.27 -19.51 1.51
N ILE A 19 -16.23 -19.38 2.43
CA ILE A 19 -17.64 -19.73 2.18
C ILE A 19 -18.18 -18.88 1.03
N PHE A 20 -17.95 -17.57 1.05
CA PHE A 20 -18.41 -16.68 -0.01
C PHE A 20 -17.81 -17.04 -1.37
N ALA A 21 -16.51 -17.41 -1.41
CA ALA A 21 -15.83 -17.85 -2.62
C ALA A 21 -16.42 -19.14 -3.19
N VAL A 22 -16.75 -20.13 -2.35
CA VAL A 22 -17.38 -21.37 -2.78
C VAL A 22 -18.81 -21.13 -3.27
N LEU A 23 -19.61 -20.33 -2.55
CA LEU A 23 -21.01 -20.07 -2.92
C LEU A 23 -21.13 -19.25 -4.22
N ASN A 24 -20.12 -18.44 -4.55
CA ASN A 24 -20.10 -17.59 -5.73
C ASN A 24 -19.06 -18.04 -6.75
N VAL A 25 -18.74 -19.34 -6.78
CA VAL A 25 -17.87 -19.97 -7.78
C VAL A 25 -18.59 -20.13 -9.12
N SER A 26 -19.05 -19.01 -9.68
CA SER A 26 -19.66 -18.97 -10.99
C SER A 26 -18.59 -18.74 -12.06
N PRO A 27 -18.50 -19.57 -13.09
CA PRO A 27 -17.60 -19.33 -14.21
C PRO A 27 -18.07 -18.08 -14.96
N VAL A 28 -17.15 -17.15 -15.19
CA VAL A 28 -17.38 -15.92 -15.95
C VAL A 28 -16.38 -15.87 -17.09
N GLU A 29 -16.87 -15.54 -18.28
CA GLU A 29 -16.00 -15.33 -19.43
C GLU A 29 -15.19 -14.05 -19.23
N VAL A 30 -13.87 -14.19 -19.30
CA VAL A 30 -12.93 -13.08 -19.24
C VAL A 30 -12.26 -12.93 -20.59
N ASN A 31 -12.35 -11.73 -21.16
CA ASN A 31 -11.68 -11.37 -22.40
C ASN A 31 -10.33 -10.72 -22.08
N PHE A 32 -9.24 -11.41 -22.43
CA PHE A 32 -7.86 -10.98 -22.17
C PHE A 32 -7.23 -10.22 -23.35
N LEU A 33 -8.05 -9.62 -24.22
CA LEU A 33 -7.65 -8.92 -25.45
C LEU A 33 -7.12 -9.84 -26.57
N PHE A 34 -6.44 -10.94 -26.23
CA PHE A 34 -5.85 -11.92 -27.15
C PHE A 34 -6.49 -13.32 -27.07
N GLY A 35 -7.59 -13.46 -26.32
CA GLY A 35 -8.30 -14.71 -26.13
C GLY A 35 -9.35 -14.60 -25.03
N THR A 36 -10.28 -15.56 -24.98
CA THR A 36 -11.30 -15.65 -23.94
C THR A 36 -11.14 -16.95 -23.15
N ALA A 37 -11.37 -16.89 -21.83
CA ALA A 37 -11.36 -18.06 -20.97
C ALA A 37 -12.38 -17.89 -19.84
N HIS A 38 -12.92 -19.01 -19.36
CA HIS A 38 -13.88 -19.01 -18.27
C HIS A 38 -13.16 -19.20 -16.93
N TRP A 39 -13.17 -18.18 -16.09
CA TRP A 39 -12.55 -18.19 -14.77
C TRP A 39 -13.62 -17.94 -13.69
N PRO A 40 -13.49 -18.52 -12.50
CA PRO A 40 -14.36 -18.17 -11.37
C PRO A 40 -14.33 -16.67 -11.07
N LEU A 41 -15.51 -16.04 -10.96
CA LEU A 41 -15.66 -14.60 -10.73
C LEU A 41 -14.82 -14.10 -9.53
N VAL A 42 -14.77 -14.88 -8.45
CA VAL A 42 -14.00 -14.52 -7.25
C VAL A 42 -12.49 -14.36 -7.52
N LEU A 43 -11.91 -15.19 -8.39
CA LEU A 43 -10.49 -15.09 -8.75
C LEU A 43 -10.22 -13.80 -9.51
N VAL A 44 -11.12 -13.43 -10.42
CA VAL A 44 -11.02 -12.19 -11.20
C VAL A 44 -11.07 -10.98 -10.28
N ILE A 45 -12.01 -10.95 -9.32
CA ILE A 45 -12.15 -9.85 -8.35
C ILE A 45 -10.91 -9.78 -7.43
N LEU A 46 -10.46 -10.90 -6.87
CA LEU A 46 -9.30 -10.94 -5.99
C LEU A 46 -8.05 -10.43 -6.69
N PHE A 47 -7.79 -10.91 -7.92
CA PHE A 47 -6.62 -10.47 -8.68
C PHE A 47 -6.70 -8.98 -9.06
N SER A 48 -7.87 -8.52 -9.51
CA SER A 48 -8.09 -7.11 -9.88
C SER A 48 -7.93 -6.18 -8.67
N THR A 49 -8.49 -6.56 -7.53
CA THR A 49 -8.39 -5.80 -6.28
C THR A 49 -6.95 -5.79 -5.76
N LEU A 50 -6.26 -6.93 -5.82
CA LEU A 50 -4.85 -7.03 -5.47
C LEU A 50 -3.98 -6.12 -6.35
N MET A 51 -4.20 -6.12 -7.67
CA MET A 51 -3.51 -5.23 -8.60
C MET A 51 -3.78 -3.75 -8.28
N GLY A 52 -5.04 -3.38 -8.00
CA GLY A 52 -5.39 -2.04 -7.55
C GLY A 52 -4.64 -1.64 -6.27
N GLY A 53 -4.57 -2.55 -5.29
CA GLY A 53 -3.82 -2.35 -4.05
C GLY A 53 -2.31 -2.20 -4.26
N VAL A 54 -1.72 -3.01 -5.15
CA VAL A 54 -0.30 -2.92 -5.52
C VAL A 54 -0.01 -1.57 -6.19
N ILE A 55 -0.85 -1.12 -7.12
CA ILE A 55 -0.69 0.18 -7.79
C ILE A 55 -0.80 1.32 -6.77
N ALA A 56 -1.87 1.33 -5.96
CA ALA A 56 -2.08 2.37 -4.94
C ALA A 56 -0.94 2.39 -3.91
N GLY A 57 -0.52 1.23 -3.42
CA GLY A 57 0.59 1.08 -2.49
C GLY A 57 1.91 1.57 -3.09
N SER A 58 2.18 1.26 -4.36
CA SER A 58 3.38 1.71 -5.07
C SER A 58 3.40 3.24 -5.21
N LEU A 59 2.27 3.86 -5.56
CA LEU A 59 2.14 5.32 -5.64
C LEU A 59 2.31 5.98 -4.26
N ALA A 60 1.76 5.39 -3.20
CA ALA A 60 1.92 5.88 -1.84
C ALA A 60 3.39 5.83 -1.39
N ILE A 61 4.07 4.70 -1.62
CA ILE A 61 5.49 4.54 -1.29
C ILE A 61 6.35 5.53 -2.08
N TYR A 62 6.06 5.70 -3.38
CA TYR A 62 6.78 6.67 -4.22
C TYR A 62 6.68 8.09 -3.65
N GLN A 63 5.48 8.54 -3.28
CA GLN A 63 5.26 9.85 -2.67
C GLN A 63 6.05 10.00 -1.36
N ILE A 64 6.03 8.97 -0.49
CA ILE A 64 6.78 8.98 0.77
C ILE A 64 8.29 9.10 0.50
N VAL A 65 8.82 8.40 -0.50
CA VAL A 65 10.26 8.47 -0.86
C VAL A 65 10.62 9.86 -1.36
N VAL A 66 9.81 10.46 -2.24
CA VAL A 66 10.03 11.82 -2.74
C VAL A 66 9.99 12.83 -1.59
N LEU A 67 9.00 12.72 -0.71
CA LEU A 67 8.86 13.61 0.45
C LEU A 67 10.07 13.50 1.39
N LYS A 68 10.56 12.30 1.68
CA LYS A 68 11.78 12.09 2.47
C LYS A 68 13.01 12.75 1.85
N LYS A 69 13.14 12.74 0.52
CA LYS A 69 14.25 13.44 -0.18
C LYS A 69 14.14 14.96 -0.02
N GLN A 70 12.94 15.52 -0.14
CA GLN A 70 12.71 16.95 0.05
C GLN A 70 13.00 17.38 1.50
N LEU A 71 12.56 16.59 2.49
CA LEU A 71 12.85 16.85 3.91
C LEU A 71 14.35 16.91 4.19
N LYS A 72 15.15 16.00 3.63
CA LYS A 72 16.62 16.04 3.78
C LYS A 72 17.24 17.31 3.20
N LYS A 73 16.76 17.76 2.03
CA LYS A 73 17.25 19.01 1.41
C LYS A 73 16.92 20.23 2.27
N VAL A 74 15.67 20.33 2.75
CA VAL A 74 15.25 21.44 3.61
C VAL A 74 16.04 21.46 4.93
N GLN A 75 16.27 20.29 5.54
CA GLN A 75 17.07 20.20 6.77
C GLN A 75 18.53 20.59 6.57
N ALA A 76 19.15 20.22 5.45
CA ALA A 76 20.53 20.63 5.13
C ALA A 76 20.66 22.15 5.01
N VAL A 77 19.77 22.79 4.23
CA VAL A 77 19.77 24.26 4.06
C VAL A 77 19.51 24.98 5.38
N ASN A 78 18.55 24.50 6.19
CA ASN A 78 18.29 25.10 7.50
C ASN A 78 19.46 24.93 8.49
N GLY A 79 20.22 23.83 8.40
CA GLY A 79 21.42 23.61 9.20
C GLY A 79 22.54 24.58 8.82
N GLU A 80 22.75 24.80 7.52
CA GLU A 80 23.73 25.75 6.98
C GLU A 80 23.38 27.20 7.34
N ASN A 81 22.11 27.58 7.26
CA ASN A 81 21.65 28.91 7.67
C ASN A 81 21.90 29.17 9.17
N LYS A 82 21.59 28.20 10.05
CA LYS A 82 21.84 28.34 11.50
C LYS A 82 23.32 28.47 11.84
N LEU A 83 24.19 27.76 11.12
CA LEU A 83 25.64 27.87 11.30
C LEU A 83 26.16 29.24 10.84
N SER A 84 25.59 29.77 9.75
CA SER A 84 25.94 31.09 9.22
C SER A 84 25.47 32.21 10.15
N GLU A 85 24.29 32.09 10.73
CA GLU A 85 23.73 33.02 11.73
C GLU A 85 24.59 33.06 13.00
N ASN A 86 25.04 31.90 13.49
CA ASN A 86 25.84 31.79 14.71
C ASN A 86 27.30 32.27 14.55
N ASN A 87 27.82 32.37 13.32
CA ASN A 87 29.16 32.90 13.01
C ASN A 87 29.16 34.41 12.72
N LEU A 88 27.98 35.03 12.58
CA LEU A 88 27.80 36.47 12.36
C LEU A 88 27.58 37.24 13.68
N GLU A 89 27.23 36.54 14.76
CA GLU A 89 27.18 37.09 16.12
C GLU A 89 28.62 37.24 16.64
N PRO A 90 29.12 38.46 16.92
CA PRO A 90 30.44 38.62 17.52
C PRO A 90 30.41 37.99 18.92
N HIS A 91 31.33 37.06 19.18
CA HIS A 91 31.58 36.58 20.54
C HIS A 91 32.14 37.76 21.36
N GLU A 92 31.26 38.45 22.09
CA GLU A 92 31.62 39.43 23.14
C GLU A 92 32.28 38.75 24.35
#